data_AF-A0A9E2MDN3-F1
#
_entry.id   AF-A0A9E2MDN3-F1
#
_cell.length_a   1.000
_cell.length_b   1.000
_cell.length_c   1.000
_cell.angle_alpha   90.00
_cell.angle_beta   90.00
_cell.angle_gamma   90.00
#
_symmetry.space_group_name_H-M   'P 1'
#
loop_
_entity.id
_entity.type
_entity.pdbx_description
1 polymer ?
#
loop_
_entity_poly.entity_id
_entity_poly.type
_entity_poly.pdbx_seq_one_letter_code
_entity_poly.pdbx_strand_id
1 'polypeptide(L)' 'MSVETKIKENLLKEIYTNIDKMYDYMDQHYILSDEHHDLVIKQLNKLKDQFYLISNNSRLS' A
#
# COMPACT_ATOMS: atom_id res chain seq x y z
N MET A 1 -7.98 17.99 -14.17
CA MET A 1 -6.88 17.24 -13.53
C MET A 1 -5.60 17.54 -14.28
N SER A 2 -4.56 18.02 -13.60
CA SER A 2 -3.26 18.21 -14.24
C SER A 2 -2.59 16.85 -14.49
N VAL A 3 -1.61 16.81 -15.41
CA VAL A 3 -0.83 15.60 -15.70
C VAL A 3 -0.16 15.08 -14.42
N GLU A 4 0.36 15.97 -13.57
CA GLU A 4 0.92 15.61 -12.25
C GLU A 4 -0.09 14.91 -11.33
N THR A 5 -1.34 15.40 -11.24
CA THR A 5 -2.36 14.75 -10.41
C THR A 5 -2.61 13.33 -10.88
N LYS A 6 -2.70 13.11 -12.20
CA LYS A 6 -2.85 11.78 -12.79
C LYS A 6 -1.67 10.86 -12.51
N ILE A 7 -0.45 11.38 -12.59
CA ILE A 7 0.77 10.61 -12.28
C ILE A 7 0.78 10.19 -10.81
N LYS A 8 0.45 11.10 -9.88
CA LYS A 8 0.33 10.80 -8.45
C LYS A 8 -0.71 9.73 -8.16
N GLU A 9 -1.90 9.84 -8.74
CA GLU A 9 -2.96 8.86 -8.57
C GLU A 9 -2.54 7.47 -9.08
N ASN A 10 -1.86 7.41 -10.22
CA ASN A 10 -1.37 6.15 -10.77
C ASN A 10 -0.26 5.54 -9.91
N LEU A 11 0.69 6.34 -9.43
CA LEU A 11 1.74 5.90 -8.50
C LEU A 11 1.14 5.34 -7.21
N LEU A 12 0.16 6.05 -6.63
CA LEU A 12 -0.51 5.60 -5.41
C LEU A 12 -1.23 4.26 -5.62
N LYS A 13 -1.94 4.10 -6.75
CA LYS A 13 -2.58 2.83 -7.11
C LYS A 13 -1.59 1.69 -7.28
N GLU A 14 -0.44 1.96 -7.90
CA GLU A 14 0.61 0.96 -8.08
C GLU A 14 1.21 0.52 -6.73
N ILE A 15 1.48 1.48 -5.84
CA ILE A 15 1.94 1.19 -4.48
C ILE A 15 0.92 0.32 -3.74
N TYR A 16 -0.38 0.63 -3.81
CA TYR A 16 -1.41 -0.16 -3.15
C TYR A 16 -1.49 -1.58 -3.71
N THR A 17 -1.42 -1.72 -5.03
CA THR A 17 -1.40 -3.02 -5.70
C THR A 17 -0.19 -3.84 -5.27
N ASN A 18 0.97 -3.22 -5.09
CA ASN A 18 2.17 -3.91 -4.63
C ASN A 18 2.07 -4.34 -3.17
N ILE A 19 1.44 -3.54 -2.31
CA ILE A 19 1.16 -3.90 -0.92
C ILE A 19 0.21 -5.12 -0.85
N ASP A 20 -0.82 -5.15 -1.69
CA ASP A 20 -1.74 -6.31 -1.76
C ASP A 20 -1.00 -7.58 -2.23
N LYS A 21 -0.16 -7.46 -3.27
CA LYS A 21 0.68 -8.59 -3.71
C LYS A 21 1.63 -9.09 -2.63
N MET A 22 2.16 -8.21 -1.78
CA MET A 22 3.01 -8.62 -0.65
C MET A 22 2.22 -9.46 0.35
N TYR A 23 0.99 -9.05 0.65
CA TYR A 23 0.10 -9.83 1.52
C TYR A 23 -0.23 -11.19 0.92
N ASP A 24 -0.65 -11.24 -0.36
CA ASP A 24 -0.96 -12.50 -1.06
C ASP A 24 0.26 -13.44 -1.07
N TYR A 25 1.46 -12.89 -1.32
CA TYR A 25 2.70 -13.65 -1.29
C TYR A 25 2.99 -14.21 0.10
N MET A 26 2.76 -13.43 1.16
CA MET A 26 2.95 -13.91 2.53
C MET A 26 1.95 -15.03 2.86
N ASP A 27 0.69 -14.87 2.50
CA ASP A 27 -0.37 -15.86 2.75
C ASP A 27 -0.13 -17.17 2.01
N GLN A 28 0.39 -17.11 0.78
CA GLN A 28 0.72 -18.29 -0.02
C GLN A 28 1.96 -19.06 0.49
N HIS A 29 2.90 -18.38 1.12
CA HIS A 29 4.20 -18.95 1.49
C HIS A 29 4.38 -19.22 2.98
N TYR A 30 3.55 -18.63 3.85
CA TYR A 30 3.62 -18.79 5.29
C TYR A 30 2.27 -19.19 5.88
N ILE A 31 2.29 -20.16 6.79
CA ILE A 31 1.12 -20.45 7.63
C ILE A 31 1.16 -19.48 8.81
N LEU A 32 0.40 -18.39 8.70
CA LEU A 32 0.24 -17.42 9.77
C LEU A 32 -0.86 -17.88 10.72
N SER A 33 -0.67 -17.68 12.03
CA SER A 33 -1.80 -17.75 12.96
C SER A 33 -2.72 -16.53 12.76
N ASP A 34 -3.99 -16.66 13.12
CA ASP A 34 -4.99 -15.59 12.99
C ASP A 34 -4.50 -14.26 13.58
N GLU A 35 -3.84 -14.28 14.74
CA GLU A 35 -3.26 -13.09 15.37
C GLU A 35 -2.17 -12.42 14.53
N HIS A 36 -1.29 -13.21 13.88
CA HIS A 36 -0.24 -12.67 13.02
C HIS A 36 -0.81 -12.16 11.70
N HIS A 37 -1.82 -12.85 11.18
CA HIS A 37 -2.53 -12.45 9.97
C HIS A 37 -3.19 -11.07 10.15
N ASP A 38 -3.94 -10.87 11.24
CA ASP A 38 -4.56 -9.58 11.58
C ASP A 38 -3.51 -8.48 11.80
N LEU A 39 -2.41 -8.81 12.45
CA LEU A 39 -1.31 -7.87 12.68
C LEU A 39 -0.67 -7.42 11.36
N VAL A 40 -0.39 -8.35 10.45
CA VAL A 40 0.19 -8.05 9.12
C VAL A 40 -0.76 -7.16 8.33
N ILE A 41 -2.05 -7.50 8.22
CA ILE A 41 -3.06 -6.67 7.53
C ILE A 41 -3.08 -5.26 8.11
N LYS A 42 -3.09 -5.13 9.44
CA LYS A 42 -3.11 -3.83 10.11
C LYS A 42 -1.88 -2.98 9.78
N GLN A 43 -0.69 -3.59 9.72
CA GLN A 43 0.53 -2.86 9.37
C GLN A 43 0.58 -2.46 7.90
N LEU A 44 0.15 -3.34 7.00
CA LEU A 44 0.08 -3.05 5.56
C LEU A 44 -0.95 -1.94 5.25
N ASN A 45 -2.09 -1.94 5.94
CA ASN A 45 -3.06 -0.84 5.82
C ASN A 45 -2.51 0.49 6.36
N LYS A 46 -1.81 0.48 7.51
CA LYS A 46 -1.11 1.67 8.00
C LYS A 46 -0.10 2.20 6.97
N LEU A 47 0.59 1.31 6.27
CA LEU A 47 1.53 1.70 5.23
C LEU A 47 0.80 2.38 4.04
N LYS A 48 -0.35 1.85 3.61
CA LYS A 48 -1.20 2.49 2.59
C LYS A 48 -1.63 3.91 3.00
N ASP A 49 -2.00 4.09 4.27
CA ASP A 49 -2.38 5.40 4.81
C ASP A 49 -1.20 6.39 4.78
N GLN A 50 0.01 5.94 5.15
CA GLN A 50 1.20 6.79 5.07
C GLN A 50 1.49 7.22 3.63
N PHE A 51 1.39 6.33 2.66
CA PHE A 51 1.58 6.68 1.25
C PHE A 51 0.50 7.63 0.72
N TYR A 52 -0.75 7.52 1.19
CA TYR A 52 -1.78 8.49 0.88
C TYR A 52 -1.40 9.89 1.36
N LEU A 53 -0.97 10.00 2.62
CA LEU A 53 -0.54 11.26 3.22
C LEU A 53 0.67 11.84 2.49
N ILE A 54 1.64 11.00 2.12
CA ILE A 54 2.80 11.43 1.34
C ILE A 54 2.36 11.95 -0.03
N SER A 55 1.52 11.21 -0.78
CA SER A 55 1.05 11.63 -2.11
C SER A 55 0.32 13.00 -2.07
N ASN A 56 -0.46 13.23 -1.02
CA ASN A 56 -1.18 14.49 -0.83
C ASN A 56 -0.29 15.65 -0.38
N ASN A 57 0.74 15.41 0.44
CA ASN A 57 1.56 16.48 1.03
C ASN A 57 2.91 16.70 0.34
N SER A 58 3.35 15.79 -0.52
CA SER A 58 4.60 15.91 -1.29
C SER A 58 4.36 16.51 -2.67
N ARG A 59 5.41 17.02 -3.31
CA ARG A 59 5.39 17.38 -4.75
C ARG A 59 6.00 16.24 -5.55
N LEU A 60 5.49 16.02 -6.76
CA LEU A 60 6.18 15.15 -7.72
C LEU A 60 7.53 15.81 -8.04
N SER A 61 8.61 15.03 -7.93
CA SER A 61 9.95 15.44 -8.33
C SER A 61 10.10 15.38 -9.84
#